data_AF-A0A246K417-F1
#
_entry.id   AF-A0A246K417-F1
#
_cell.length_a   1.000
_cell.length_b   1.000
_cell.length_c   1.000
_cell.angle_alpha   90.00
_cell.angle_beta   90.00
_cell.angle_gamma   90.00
#
_symmetry.space_group_name_H-M   'P 1'
#
loop_
_entity.id
_entity.type
_entity.pdbx_description
1 polymer ?
#
loop_
_entity_poly.entity_id
_entity_poly.type
_entity_poly.pdbx_seq_one_letter_code
_entity_poly.pdbx_strand_id
1 'polypeptide(L)'
;MLVATIEIWPWGAEKLKYKIGEITLGNITAAGAVSTYEVRVQQDAYHEAGVAEICEEFLLRDQDRSAGPLTLIRDALAMAVPKLGDPVGKADDES
;
A
#
# COMPACT_ATOMS: atom_id res chain seq x y z
N MET A 1 13.53 -15.66 0.47
CA MET A 1 12.45 -15.12 -0.36
C MET A 1 11.37 -14.64 0.58
N LEU A 2 11.06 -13.34 0.59
CA LEU A 2 9.96 -12.78 1.36
C LEU A 2 8.82 -12.51 0.38
N VAL A 3 7.69 -13.16 0.64
CA VAL A 3 6.40 -12.82 0.05
C VAL A 3 5.48 -12.49 1.21
N ALA A 4 4.93 -11.28 1.21
CA ALA A 4 4.02 -10.85 2.25
C ALA A 4 2.73 -10.36 1.60
N THR A 5 1.61 -10.79 2.20
CA THR A 5 0.26 -10.36 1.85
C THR A 5 -0.35 -9.74 3.10
N ILE A 6 -0.78 -8.48 3.01
CA ILE A 6 -1.48 -7.78 4.09
C ILE A 6 -2.88 -7.50 3.62
N GLU A 7 -3.88 -7.93 4.39
CA GLU A 7 -5.28 -7.67 4.09
C GLU A 7 -5.77 -6.47 4.88
N ILE A 8 -6.49 -5.58 4.18
CA ILE A 8 -7.13 -4.42 4.79
C ILE A 8 -8.60 -4.76 4.97
N TRP A 9 -9.10 -4.60 6.19
CA TRP A 9 -10.49 -4.85 6.55
C TRP A 9 -11.08 -3.58 7.16
N PRO A 10 -12.33 -3.24 6.85
CA PRO A 10 -12.95 -2.04 7.41
C PRO A 10 -13.20 -2.27 8.92
N TRP A 11 -12.69 -1.35 9.73
CA TRP A 11 -12.61 -1.43 11.20
C TRP A 11 -13.97 -1.46 11.92
N GLY A 12 -14.74 -2.53 11.76
CA GLY A 12 -15.90 -2.84 12.62
C GLY A 12 -17.29 -2.56 12.03
N ALA A 13 -17.40 -2.28 10.72
CA ALA A 13 -18.69 -2.29 10.05
C ALA A 13 -19.11 -3.73 9.74
N GLU A 14 -20.08 -4.28 10.48
CA GLU A 14 -20.52 -5.67 10.32
C GLU A 14 -20.97 -6.02 8.89
N LYS A 15 -21.53 -5.04 8.17
CA LYS A 15 -21.95 -5.20 6.78
C LYS A 15 -20.79 -5.30 5.78
N LEU A 16 -19.59 -4.92 6.21
CA LEU A 16 -18.39 -4.84 5.38
C LEU A 16 -17.30 -5.80 5.88
N LYS A 17 -17.68 -6.94 6.48
CA LYS A 17 -16.74 -8.00 6.89
C LYS A 17 -16.09 -8.72 5.67
N TYR A 18 -15.51 -7.97 4.75
CA TYR A 18 -14.77 -8.44 3.60
C TYR A 18 -13.49 -7.63 3.43
N LYS A 19 -12.51 -8.22 2.75
CA LYS A 19 -11.24 -7.60 2.39
C LYS A 19 -11.48 -6.45 1.43
N ILE A 20 -11.05 -5.25 1.80
CA ILE A 20 -11.13 -4.04 0.97
C ILE A 20 -9.78 -3.66 0.37
N GLY A 21 -8.71 -4.39 0.67
CA GLY A 21 -7.40 -4.09 0.13
C GLY A 21 -6.35 -5.15 0.39
N GLU A 22 -5.28 -5.09 -0.37
CA GLU A 22 -4.13 -5.97 -0.31
C GLU A 22 -2.83 -5.22 -0.54
N ILE A 23 -1.78 -5.61 0.21
CA ILE A 23 -0.40 -5.28 -0.14
C ILE A 23 0.32 -6.58 -0.45
N THR A 24 0.91 -6.68 -1.64
CA THR A 24 1.79 -7.79 -2.00
C THR A 24 3.22 -7.30 -2.21
N LEU A 25 4.18 -8.05 -1.69
CA LEU A 25 5.61 -7.79 -1.86
C LEU A 25 6.30 -9.02 -2.43
N GLY A 26 6.90 -8.89 -3.62
CA GLY A 26 7.62 -9.96 -4.31
C GLY A 26 9.10 -9.63 -4.43
N ASN A 27 9.98 -10.51 -3.96
CA ASN A 27 11.42 -10.30 -4.11
C ASN A 27 11.88 -10.56 -5.56
N ILE A 28 12.42 -9.56 -6.25
CA ILE A 28 12.88 -9.66 -7.65
C ILE A 28 14.37 -10.03 -7.72
N THR A 29 15.19 -9.46 -6.82
CA THR A 29 16.62 -9.75 -6.75
C THR A 29 17.03 -10.08 -5.31
N ALA A 30 17.75 -11.19 -5.15
CA ALA A 30 18.25 -11.69 -3.88
C ALA A 30 19.78 -11.81 -3.91
N ALA A 31 20.49 -10.68 -3.95
CA ALA A 31 21.96 -10.68 -3.87
C ALA A 31 22.41 -10.16 -2.50
N GLY A 32 22.70 -11.07 -1.58
CA GLY A 32 23.29 -10.74 -0.27
C GLY A 32 22.32 -10.05 0.70
N ALA A 33 22.84 -9.05 1.44
CA ALA A 33 22.12 -8.33 2.49
C ALA A 33 21.10 -7.32 1.95
N VAL A 34 21.18 -6.98 0.67
CA VAL A 34 20.37 -5.96 0.00
C VAL A 34 19.47 -6.62 -1.05
N SER A 35 18.25 -6.12 -1.22
CA SER A 35 17.29 -6.72 -2.15
C SER A 35 16.35 -5.70 -2.78
N THR A 36 15.87 -6.04 -3.98
CA THR A 36 14.81 -5.28 -4.65
C THR A 36 13.50 -6.06 -4.56
N TYR A 37 12.42 -5.33 -4.28
CA TYR A 37 11.07 -5.86 -4.15
C TYR A 37 10.12 -5.17 -5.13
N GLU A 38 9.34 -5.98 -5.84
CA GLU A 38 8.09 -5.55 -6.46
C GLU A 38 7.05 -5.36 -5.37
N VAL A 39 6.35 -4.22 -5.39
CA VAL A 39 5.31 -3.91 -4.44
C VAL A 39 4.06 -3.54 -5.19
N ARG A 40 2.94 -4.16 -4.83
CA ARG A 40 1.62 -3.78 -5.30
C ARG A 40 0.73 -3.50 -4.11
N VAL A 41 0.10 -2.33 -4.09
CA VAL A 41 -0.83 -1.88 -3.07
C VAL A 41 -2.17 -1.61 -3.72
N GLN A 42 -3.20 -2.31 -3.27
CA GLN A 42 -4.58 -2.13 -3.73
C GLN A 42 -5.49 -1.89 -2.54
N GLN A 43 -6.39 -0.92 -2.66
CA GLN A 43 -7.43 -0.66 -1.67
C GLN A 43 -8.62 -0.04 -2.39
N ASP A 44 -9.81 -0.58 -2.17
CA ASP A 44 -11.06 0.01 -2.63
C ASP A 44 -11.40 1.26 -1.79
N ALA A 45 -11.98 2.27 -2.42
CA ALA A 45 -12.50 3.42 -1.69
C ALA A 45 -13.58 3.00 -0.69
N TYR A 46 -13.51 3.55 0.51
CA TYR A 46 -14.58 3.45 1.50
C TYR A 46 -14.92 4.84 2.04
N HIS A 47 -15.78 5.54 1.29
CA HIS A 47 -16.16 6.93 1.52
C HIS A 47 -16.75 7.20 2.92
N GLU A 48 -17.52 6.26 3.49
CA GLU A 48 -18.12 6.43 4.82
C GLU A 48 -17.07 6.58 5.92
N ALA A 49 -15.89 5.98 5.74
CA ALA A 49 -14.76 6.12 6.67
C ALA A 49 -13.67 7.08 6.16
N GLY A 50 -13.93 7.82 5.07
CA GLY A 50 -12.95 8.73 4.45
C GLY A 50 -11.72 8.00 3.88
N VAL A 51 -11.85 6.73 3.55
CA VAL A 51 -10.77 5.91 2.98
C VAL A 51 -10.77 6.06 1.46
N ALA A 52 -9.64 6.49 0.90
CA ALA A 52 -9.47 6.64 -0.54
C ALA A 52 -9.11 5.31 -1.22
N GLU A 53 -9.42 5.22 -2.52
CA GLU A 53 -8.91 4.15 -3.36
C GLU A 53 -7.38 4.28 -3.51
N ILE A 54 -6.67 3.16 -3.51
CA ILE A 54 -5.23 3.08 -3.80
C ILE A 54 -5.04 1.98 -4.85
N CYS A 55 -4.30 2.26 -5.91
CA CYS A 55 -3.90 1.26 -6.90
C CYS A 55 -2.50 1.61 -7.40
N GLU A 56 -1.50 1.17 -6.66
CA GLU A 56 -0.10 1.52 -6.88
C GLU A 56 0.75 0.28 -7.10
N GLU A 57 1.69 0.38 -8.04
CA GLU A 57 2.68 -0.65 -8.33
C GLU A 57 4.05 0.02 -8.51
N PHE A 58 5.04 -0.42 -7.74
CA PHE A 58 6.37 0.20 -7.76
C PHE A 58 7.46 -0.76 -7.25
N LEU A 59 8.71 -0.33 -7.41
CA LEU A 59 9.89 -1.06 -6.95
C LEU A 59 10.49 -0.41 -5.70
N LEU A 60 10.63 -1.19 -4.63
CA LEU A 60 11.51 -0.83 -3.51
C LEU A 60 12.90 -1.41 -3.75
N ARG A 61 13.84 -0.54 -4.09
CA ARG A 61 15.24 -0.90 -4.34
C ARG A 61 16.07 -0.77 -3.07
N ASP A 62 17.22 -1.43 -3.09
CA ASP A 62 18.28 -1.26 -2.09
C ASP A 62 17.83 -1.50 -0.64
N GLN A 63 16.91 -2.44 -0.43
CA GLN A 63 16.32 -2.73 0.87
C GLN A 63 17.23 -3.64 1.71
N ASP A 64 17.59 -3.19 2.92
CA ASP A 64 18.32 -4.00 3.89
C ASP A 64 17.42 -5.09 4.47
N ARG A 65 17.80 -6.35 4.25
CA ARG A 65 17.06 -7.52 4.73
C ARG A 65 17.15 -7.68 6.25
N SER A 66 18.17 -7.12 6.89
CA SER A 66 18.35 -7.19 8.34
C SER A 66 17.34 -6.32 9.11
N ALA A 67 16.80 -5.30 8.47
CA ALA A 67 15.76 -4.42 9.02
C ALA A 67 14.40 -5.13 9.21
N GLY A 68 14.25 -6.34 8.64
CA GLY A 68 13.08 -7.19 8.83
C GLY A 68 11.86 -6.78 7.99
N PRO A 69 10.83 -7.64 7.96
CA PRO A 69 9.68 -7.48 7.07
C PRO A 69 8.81 -6.26 7.40
N LEU A 70 8.74 -5.84 8.67
CA LEU A 70 7.92 -4.69 9.07
C LEU A 70 8.44 -3.37 8.52
N THR A 71 9.77 -3.21 8.43
CA THR A 71 10.38 -2.02 7.83
C THR A 71 10.02 -1.91 6.36
N LEU A 72 10.08 -3.03 5.63
CA LEU A 72 9.70 -3.09 4.22
C LEU A 72 8.22 -2.73 4.00
N ILE A 73 7.33 -3.24 4.85
CA ILE A 73 5.89 -2.91 4.81
C ILE A 73 5.66 -1.43 5.07
N ARG A 74 6.34 -0.86 6.07
CA ARG A 74 6.25 0.56 6.39
C ARG A 74 6.68 1.43 5.21
N ASP A 75 7.79 1.09 4.57
CA ASP A 75 8.34 1.87 3.46
C ASP A 75 7.45 1.73 2.20
N ALA A 76 6.86 0.56 1.97
CA ALA A 76 5.83 0.37 0.94
C ALA A 76 4.59 1.26 1.19
N LEU A 77 4.08 1.27 2.42
CA LEU A 77 2.93 2.11 2.80
C LEU A 77 3.25 3.60 2.67
N ALA A 78 4.46 4.03 3.06
CA ALA A 78 4.87 5.44 2.96
C ALA A 78 4.91 5.95 1.51
N MET A 79 5.13 5.06 0.54
CA MET A 79 5.11 5.37 -0.90
C MET A 79 3.69 5.33 -1.47
N ALA A 80 2.89 4.32 -1.09
CA ALA A 80 1.58 4.06 -1.69
C ALA A 80 0.44 4.90 -1.10
N VAL A 81 0.53 5.27 0.17
CA VAL A 81 -0.54 6.02 0.83
C VAL A 81 -0.38 7.50 0.46
N PRO A 82 -1.36 8.11 -0.24
CA PRO A 82 -1.30 9.53 -0.54
C PRO A 82 -1.14 10.32 0.75
N LYS A 83 -0.21 11.28 0.76
CA LYS A 83 -0.07 12.20 1.90
C LYS A 83 -1.42 12.90 2.04
N LEU A 84 -2.10 12.72 3.18
CA LEU A 84 -3.28 13.50 3.52
C LEU A 84 -2.92 14.99 3.39
N GLY A 85 -3.25 15.62 2.27
CA GLY A 85 -2.69 16.91 1.91
C GLY A 85 -3.02 17.40 0.50
N ASP A 86 -3.28 16.51 -0.46
CA ASP A 86 -3.82 16.92 -1.75
C ASP A 86 -5.36 16.92 -1.68
N PRO A 87 -6.02 18.10 -1.67
CA PRO A 87 -7.47 18.15 -1.77
C PRO A 87 -7.88 17.61 -3.14
N VAL A 88 -8.45 16.41 -3.15
CA VAL A 88 -9.34 15.95 -4.22
C VAL A 88 -10.53 16.90 -4.23
N GLY A 89 -10.43 17.99 -4.99
CA GLY A 89 -11.40 19.08 -4.88
C GLY A 89 -11.02 20.34 -5.64
N LYS A 90 -10.66 20.24 -6.92
CA LYS A 90 -11.07 21.25 -7.89
C LYS A 90 -11.96 20.56 -8.92
N ALA A 91 -13.26 20.61 -8.65
CA ALA A 91 -14.23 20.58 -9.72
C ALA A 91 -14.03 21.90 -10.48
N ASP A 92 -13.51 21.82 -11.70
CA ASP A 92 -13.52 22.94 -12.63
C ASP A 92 -15.00 23.21 -12.99
N ASP A 93 -15.59 24.16 -12.28
CA ASP A 93 -16.88 24.74 -12.61
C ASP A 93 -16.62 25.89 -13.59
N GLU A 94 -16.52 25.57 -14.88
CA GLU A 94 -16.60 26.57 -15.95
C GLU A 94 -18.09 26.88 -16.19
N SER A 95 -18.53 28.06 -15.71
CA SER A 95 -19.75 28.75 -16.13
C SER A 95 -19.46 29.76 -17.24
#